data_AF-A0AA96KJK0-F1
#
_entry.id   AF-A0AA96KJK0-F1
#
_cell.length_a   1.000
_cell.length_b   1.000
_cell.length_c   1.000
_cell.angle_alpha   90.00
_cell.angle_beta   90.00
_cell.angle_gamma   90.00
#
_symmetry.space_group_name_H-M   'P 1'
#
loop_
_entity.id
_entity.type
_entity.pdbx_description
1 polymer ?
#
loop_
_entity_poly.entity_id
_entity_poly.type
_entity_poly.pdbx_seq_one_letter_code
_entity_poly.pdbx_strand_id
1 'polypeptide(L)'
;MKAEIILDWDYGTPTLEGLYYAAVKHGEGAGFLEFIEWRNCKWELTNGGEVVAFIDIESFTNQLRIQWPKPAPQPSNSDPEEFEEV
;
A
#
# COMPACT_ATOMS: atom_id res chain seq x y z
N MET A 1 -17.73 -14.70 6.08
CA MET A 1 -17.14 -15.29 4.87
C MET A 1 -15.77 -14.65 4.71
N LYS A 2 -14.68 -15.42 4.65
CA LYS A 2 -13.33 -14.88 4.46
C LYS A 2 -13.13 -14.73 2.95
N ALA A 3 -12.84 -13.52 2.49
CA ALA A 3 -12.42 -13.34 1.10
C ALA A 3 -11.00 -13.90 0.95
N GLU A 4 -10.79 -14.70 -0.08
CA GLU A 4 -9.47 -15.12 -0.52
C GLU A 4 -9.00 -14.15 -1.60
N ILE A 5 -7.79 -13.63 -1.43
CA ILE A 5 -7.14 -12.76 -2.40
C ILE A 5 -5.98 -13.57 -2.97
N ILE A 6 -6.07 -13.91 -4.25
CA ILE A 6 -5.00 -14.54 -5.01
C ILE A 6 -4.29 -13.43 -5.76
N LEU A 7 -3.00 -13.25 -5.50
CA LEU A 7 -2.18 -12.24 -6.14
C LEU A 7 -1.38 -12.86 -7.29
N ASP A 8 -1.33 -12.16 -8.42
CA ASP A 8 -0.43 -12.49 -9.52
C ASP A 8 0.98 -11.99 -9.19
N TRP A 9 1.74 -12.85 -8.51
CA TRP A 9 3.11 -12.55 -8.09
C TRP A 9 4.11 -12.55 -9.25
N ASP A 10 4.99 -11.56 -9.24
CA ASP A 10 6.22 -11.54 -10.01
C ASP A 10 7.40 -12.05 -9.19
N TYR A 11 8.45 -12.48 -9.89
CA TYR A 11 9.66 -13.09 -9.32
C TYR A 11 10.92 -12.43 -9.88
N GLY A 12 12.01 -12.46 -9.11
CA GLY A 12 13.30 -11.88 -9.50
C GLY A 12 13.47 -10.43 -9.05
N THR A 13 13.92 -9.55 -9.93
CA THR A 13 14.15 -8.12 -9.63
C THR A 13 13.20 -7.23 -10.43
N PRO A 14 12.54 -6.24 -9.81
CA PRO A 14 11.71 -5.30 -10.53
C PRO A 14 12.49 -4.46 -11.54
N THR A 15 11.86 -4.12 -12.66
CA THR A 15 12.46 -3.28 -13.71
C THR A 15 12.34 -1.78 -13.44
N LEU A 16 11.33 -1.38 -12.66
CA LEU A 16 11.01 0.01 -12.38
C LEU A 16 11.21 0.31 -10.89
N GLU A 17 11.76 1.48 -10.57
CA GLU A 17 11.76 1.97 -9.20
C GLU A 17 10.33 2.25 -8.74
N GLY A 18 10.05 2.00 -7.47
CA GLY A 18 8.72 2.23 -6.91
C GLY A 18 8.43 1.44 -5.65
N LEU A 19 7.17 1.51 -5.21
CA LEU A 19 6.63 0.78 -4.07
C LEU A 19 5.99 -0.53 -4.54
N TYR A 20 6.35 -1.62 -3.88
CA TYR A 20 5.85 -2.95 -4.18
C TYR A 20 5.25 -3.59 -2.92
N TYR A 21 4.25 -4.43 -3.08
CA TYR A 21 3.86 -5.38 -2.05
C TYR A 21 4.66 -6.66 -2.26
N ALA A 22 5.42 -7.07 -1.24
CA ALA A 22 6.44 -8.08 -1.38
C ALA A 22 6.31 -9.18 -0.32
N ALA A 23 6.62 -10.42 -0.73
CA ALA A 23 6.81 -11.54 0.16
C ALA A 23 8.28 -11.63 0.55
N VAL A 24 8.56 -11.48 1.85
CA VAL A 24 9.91 -11.52 2.42
C VAL A 24 10.10 -12.80 3.21
N LYS A 25 11.23 -13.47 3.00
CA LYS A 25 11.61 -14.70 3.69
C LYS A 25 12.80 -14.47 4.62
N HIS A 26 12.74 -15.07 5.80
CA HIS A 26 13.81 -15.13 6.80
C HIS A 26 14.16 -16.58 7.11
N GLY A 27 15.26 -17.08 6.52
CA GLY A 27 15.67 -18.48 6.68
C GLY A 27 14.59 -19.45 6.18
N GLU A 28 14.56 -20.69 6.70
CA GLU A 28 13.67 -21.72 6.17
C GLU A 28 12.22 -21.65 6.67
N GLY A 29 11.96 -21.00 7.81
CA GLY A 29 10.69 -21.15 8.54
C GLY A 29 9.91 -19.86 8.81
N ALA A 30 10.43 -18.69 8.44
CA ALA A 30 9.79 -17.41 8.74
C ALA A 30 9.67 -16.52 7.50
N GLY A 31 8.63 -15.69 7.48
CA GLY A 31 8.42 -14.71 6.43
C GLY A 31 7.23 -13.81 6.76
N PHE A 32 7.11 -12.73 6.00
CA PHE A 32 6.02 -11.77 6.12
C PHE A 32 5.73 -11.11 4.77
N LEU A 33 4.62 -10.39 4.71
CA LEU A 33 4.25 -9.57 3.56
C LEU A 33 4.32 -8.10 3.98
N GLU A 34 4.98 -7.27 3.19
CA GLU A 34 5.20 -5.85 3.51
C GLU A 34 5.23 -4.99 2.23
N PHE A 35 4.97 -3.68 2.37
CA PHE A 35 5.22 -2.71 1.31
C PHE A 35 6.67 -2.24 1.36
N ILE A 36 7.43 -2.46 0.28
CA ILE A 36 8.88 -2.24 0.23
C ILE A 36 9.22 -1.44 -1.02
N GLU A 37 10.10 -0.45 -0.87
CA GLU A 37 10.62 0.31 -2.00
C GLU A 37 11.74 -0.44 -2.72
N TRP A 38 11.66 -0.48 -4.06
CA TRP A 38 12.78 -0.83 -4.94
C TRP A 38 13.40 0.44 -5.49
N ARG A 39 14.67 0.67 -5.19
CA ARG A 39 15.40 1.87 -5.60
C ARG A 39 16.88 1.58 -5.78
N ASN A 40 17.53 2.20 -6.77
CA ASN A 40 18.95 2.01 -7.05
C ASN A 40 19.34 0.53 -7.18
N CYS A 41 18.48 -0.27 -7.82
CA CYS A 41 18.64 -1.71 -8.00
C CYS A 41 18.74 -2.53 -6.69
N LYS A 42 18.10 -2.06 -5.61
CA LYS A 42 18.04 -2.77 -4.32
C LYS A 42 16.69 -2.59 -3.62
N TRP A 43 16.35 -3.56 -2.78
CA TRP A 43 15.21 -3.47 -1.86
C TRP A 43 15.62 -2.72 -0.58
N GLU A 44 14.85 -1.71 -0.19
CA GLU A 44 15.08 -0.97 1.06
C GLU A 44 14.45 -1.72 2.25
N LEU A 45 15.11 -2.79 2.69
CA LEU A 45 14.64 -3.65 3.80
C LEU A 45 15.13 -3.13 5.15
N THR A 46 14.21 -2.85 6.07
CA THR A 46 14.54 -2.41 7.44
C THR A 46 15.09 -3.55 8.32
N ASN A 47 14.55 -4.76 8.16
CA ASN A 47 14.83 -5.90 9.06
C ASN A 47 15.68 -7.01 8.41
N GLY A 48 16.25 -6.77 7.23
CA GLY A 48 16.92 -7.79 6.42
C GLY A 48 15.94 -8.77 5.77
N GLY A 49 16.42 -9.95 5.39
CA GLY A 49 15.64 -10.98 4.68
C GLY A 49 15.84 -10.95 3.16
N GLU A 50 15.10 -11.80 2.46
CA GLU A 50 15.12 -11.91 1.00
C GLU A 50 13.71 -11.73 0.44
N VAL A 51 13.54 -10.82 -0.51
CA VAL A 51 12.29 -10.71 -1.28
C VAL A 51 12.23 -11.86 -2.27
N VAL A 52 11.25 -12.75 -2.12
CA VAL A 52 11.10 -13.96 -2.96
C VAL A 52 10.04 -13.80 -4.04
N ALA A 53 9.11 -12.86 -3.86
CA ALA A 53 8.08 -12.50 -4.82
C ALA A 53 7.58 -11.08 -4.53
N PHE A 54 7.08 -10.40 -5.55
CA PHE A 54 6.55 -9.04 -5.43
C PHE A 54 5.39 -8.80 -6.40
N ILE A 55 4.66 -7.71 -6.16
CA ILE A 55 3.68 -7.15 -7.10
C ILE A 55 3.75 -5.63 -6.95
N ASP A 56 3.76 -4.89 -8.07
CA ASP A 56 3.75 -3.43 -8.01
C ASP A 56 2.42 -2.91 -7.45
N ILE A 57 2.45 -1.72 -6.85
CA ILE A 57 1.29 -1.16 -6.15
C ILE A 57 0.09 -0.91 -7.09
N GLU A 58 0.32 -0.61 -8.36
CA GLU A 58 -0.73 -0.37 -9.34
C GLU A 58 -1.45 -1.69 -9.66
N SER A 59 -0.70 -2.76 -9.97
CA SER A 59 -1.25 -4.10 -10.19
C SER A 59 -1.98 -4.62 -8.95
N PHE A 60 -1.41 -4.43 -7.76
CA PHE A 60 -2.04 -4.82 -6.50
C PHE A 60 -3.38 -4.12 -6.26
N THR A 61 -3.43 -2.79 -6.44
CA THR A 61 -4.66 -2.02 -6.23
C THR A 61 -5.74 -2.35 -7.27
N ASN A 62 -5.34 -2.63 -8.52
CA ASN A 62 -6.23 -3.08 -9.58
C ASN A 62 -6.88 -4.45 -9.27
N GLN A 63 -6.14 -5.37 -8.65
CA GLN A 63 -6.67 -6.70 -8.27
C GLN A 63 -7.65 -6.63 -7.09
N LEU A 64 -7.43 -5.70 -6.14
CA LEU A 64 -8.26 -5.61 -4.94
C LEU A 64 -9.58 -4.85 -5.12
N ARG A 65 -9.83 -4.23 -6.28
CA ARG A 65 -11.02 -3.39 -6.55
C ARG A 65 -11.32 -2.40 -5.41
N ILE A 66 -10.29 -1.81 -4.82
CA ILE A 66 -10.44 -0.91 -3.67
C ILE A 66 -11.08 0.39 -4.17
N GLN A 67 -12.22 0.74 -3.59
CA GLN A 67 -12.76 2.09 -3.75
C GLN A 67 -12.07 3.01 -2.76
N TRP A 68 -11.51 4.10 -3.26
CA TRP A 68 -11.00 5.16 -2.40
C TRP A 68 -12.15 5.69 -1.51
N PRO A 69 -11.91 5.89 -0.19
CA PRO A 69 -12.90 6.49 0.67
C PRO A 69 -13.23 7.91 0.19
N LYS A 70 -14.51 8.28 0.27
CA LYS A 70 -14.91 9.65 0.00
C LYS A 70 -14.30 10.57 1.06
N PRO A 71 -13.80 11.76 0.69
CA PRO A 71 -13.37 12.76 1.66
C PRO A 71 -14.49 13.02 2.67
N ALA A 72 -14.13 13.22 3.93
CA ALA A 72 -15.10 13.67 4.92
C ALA A 72 -15.69 15.02 4.46
N PRO A 73 -16.99 15.27 4.71
CA PRO A 73 -17.56 16.59 4.47
C PRO A 73 -16.74 17.63 5.24
N GLN A 74 -16.26 18.67 4.56
CA GLN A 74 -15.65 19.80 5.26
C GLN A 74 -16.76 20.50 6.06
N PRO A 75 -16.52 20.88 7.33
CA PRO A 75 -17.46 21.73 8.04
C PRO A 75 -17.63 23.02 7.24
N SER A 76 -18.86 23.31 6.81
CA SER A 76 -19.17 24.59 6.20
C SER A 76 -18.92 25.67 7.26
N ASN A 77 -17.95 26.55 7.02
CA ASN A 77 -17.90 27.84 7.71
C ASN A 77 -19.08 28.65 7.19
N SER A 78 -20.28 28.41 7.73
CA SER A 78 -21.39 29.34 7.62
C SER A 78 -21.21 30.40 8.71
N ASP A 79 -21.18 31.64 8.23
CA ASP A 79 -20.83 32.91 8.88
C ASP A 79 -21.40 33.14 10.30
N PRO A 80 -20.77 34.00 11.12
CA PRO A 80 -21.29 34.38 12.42
C PRO A 80 -22.64 35.09 12.27
N GLU A 81 -23.63 34.65 13.05
CA GLU A 81 -24.89 35.37 13.24
C GLU A 81 -24.60 36.79 13.75
N GLU A 82 -24.90 37.80 12.91
CA GLU A 82 -25.07 39.18 13.39
C GLU A 82 -26.28 39.17 14.35
N PHE A 83 -26.00 39.27 15.65
CA PHE A 83 -27.03 39.61 16.63
C PHE A 83 -27.36 41.09 16.47
N GLU A 84 -28.54 41.40 15.93
CA GLU A 84 -29.15 42.72 16.13
C GLU A 84 -29.53 42.85 17.62
N GLU A 85 -28.82 43.70 18.36
CA GLU A 85 -29.27 44.16 19.68
C GLU A 85 -30.50 45.06 19.50
N VAL A 86 -31.58 44.72 20.22
CA VAL A 86 -32.85 45.46 20.32
C VAL A 86 -32.80 46.47 21.46
#